data_AF-A0A7Z6XEU9-F1
#
_entry.id   AF-A0A7Z6XEU9-F1
#
_cell.length_a   1.000
_cell.length_b   1.000
_cell.length_c   1.000
_cell.angle_alpha   90.00
_cell.angle_beta   90.00
_cell.angle_gamma   90.00
#
_symmetry.space_group_name_H-M   'P 1'
#
loop_
_entity.id
_entity.type
_entity.pdbx_description
1 polymer ?
#
loop_
_entity_poly.entity_id
_entity_poly.type
_entity_poly.pdbx_seq_one_letter_code
_entity_poly.pdbx_strand_id
1 'polypeptide(L)'
;MILMGDLNSTVDDRGLDPLTSQLNVAERGFAFSYPAALPVARIDQVLARSAGVSHIRTLPATGSDHLPVAARVTLDPLPPSGRLAP
;
A
#
# COMPACT_ATOMS: atom_id res chain seq x y z
N MET A 1 -8.14 -7.98 -3.78
CA MET A 1 -7.04 -8.54 -2.96
C MET A 1 -6.26 -7.40 -2.35
N ILE A 2 -5.78 -7.53 -1.12
CA ILE A 2 -4.91 -6.54 -0.46
C ILE A 2 -3.62 -7.26 -0.07
N LEU A 3 -2.47 -6.66 -0.40
CA LEU A 3 -1.15 -7.07 0.05
C LEU A 3 -0.63 -5.97 1.00
N MET A 4 -0.20 -6.35 2.19
CA MET A 4 0.31 -5.42 3.20
C MET A 4 1.48 -6.07 3.94
N GLY A 5 2.54 -5.30 4.16
CA GLY A 5 3.68 -5.72 4.96
C GLY A 5 4.95 -4.92 4.66
N ASP A 6 6.01 -5.26 5.39
CA ASP A 6 7.36 -4.78 5.11
C ASP A 6 7.92 -5.47 3.87
N LEU A 7 8.17 -4.70 2.81
CA LEU A 7 8.76 -5.18 1.56
C LEU A 7 10.25 -4.83 1.44
N ASN A 8 10.83 -4.19 2.45
CA ASN A 8 12.23 -3.71 2.48
C ASN A 8 12.62 -2.84 1.27
N SER A 9 11.64 -2.25 0.60
CA SER A 9 11.85 -1.44 -0.59
C SER A 9 10.68 -0.47 -0.80
N THR A 10 10.95 0.58 -1.57
CA THR A 10 9.97 1.59 -1.95
C THR A 10 9.28 1.18 -3.25
N VAL A 11 8.05 1.65 -3.49
CA VAL A 11 7.32 1.36 -4.73
C VAL A 11 7.98 1.93 -6.00
N ASP A 12 8.95 2.84 -5.85
CA ASP A 12 9.73 3.42 -6.93
C ASP A 12 10.99 2.59 -7.26
N ASP A 13 11.29 1.56 -6.47
CA ASP A 13 12.36 0.61 -6.73
C ASP A 13 11.92 -0.44 -7.75
N ARG A 14 12.75 -0.66 -8.77
CA ARG A 14 12.50 -1.66 -9.83
C ARG A 14 12.37 -3.08 -9.27
N GLY A 15 12.94 -3.37 -8.10
CA GLY A 15 12.76 -4.64 -7.40
C GLY A 15 11.29 -4.97 -7.11
N LEU A 16 10.43 -3.96 -7.00
CA LEU A 16 8.98 -4.14 -6.79
C LEU A 16 8.15 -4.08 -8.08
N ASP A 17 8.75 -3.93 -9.26
CA ASP A 17 8.05 -3.91 -10.56
C ASP A 17 7.08 -5.09 -10.76
N PRO A 18 7.41 -6.34 -10.39
CA PRO A 18 6.47 -7.46 -10.52
C PRO A 18 5.19 -7.29 -9.70
N LEU A 19 5.23 -6.54 -8.60
CA LEU A 19 4.08 -6.22 -7.77
C LEU A 19 3.36 -4.96 -8.27
N THR A 20 4.09 -3.86 -8.50
CA THR A 20 3.51 -2.56 -8.89
C THR A 20 2.94 -2.56 -10.31
N SER A 21 3.38 -3.48 -11.18
CA SER A 21 2.74 -3.72 -12.49
C SER A 21 1.34 -4.35 -12.40
N GLN A 22 0.97 -4.88 -11.24
CA GLN A 22 -0.25 -5.66 -11.04
C GLN A 22 -1.15 -5.15 -9.91
N LEU A 23 -0.60 -4.35 -9.00
CA LEU A 23 -1.26 -3.85 -7.81
C LEU A 23 -1.23 -2.32 -7.79
N ASN A 24 -2.37 -1.74 -7.42
CA ASN A 24 -2.53 -0.32 -7.18
C ASN A 24 -1.75 0.08 -5.93
N VAL A 25 -0.93 1.13 -6.06
CA VAL A 25 -0.23 1.81 -4.95
C VAL A 25 -1.12 2.87 -4.31
N ALA A 26 -0.70 3.39 -3.16
CA ALA A 26 -1.40 4.51 -2.54
C ALA A 26 -1.35 5.77 -3.43
N GLU A 27 -2.51 6.35 -3.75
CA GLU A 27 -2.62 7.53 -4.61
C GLU A 27 -1.99 8.78 -4.00
N ARG A 28 -2.07 8.91 -2.67
CA ARG A 28 -1.57 10.05 -1.92
C ARG A 28 -1.29 9.70 -0.46
N GLY A 29 -0.60 10.62 0.20
CA GLY A 29 -0.26 10.54 1.61
C GLY A 29 1.21 10.23 1.82
N PHE A 30 1.67 10.48 3.04
CA PHE A 30 3.05 10.35 3.45
C PHE A 30 3.15 9.34 4.57
N ALA A 31 3.99 8.32 4.39
CA ALA A 31 4.07 7.19 5.30
C ALA A 31 5.50 6.65 5.42
N PHE A 32 6.50 7.53 5.65
CA PHE A 32 7.80 7.04 6.10
C PHE A 32 7.61 6.29 7.40
N SER A 33 7.94 5.01 7.37
CA SER A 33 7.70 4.05 8.44
C SER A 33 8.98 3.61 9.12
N TYR A 34 10.14 3.76 8.46
CA TYR A 34 11.41 3.24 8.93
C TYR A 34 12.57 4.25 8.83
N PRO A 35 13.51 4.24 9.80
CA PRO A 35 13.34 3.70 11.16
C PRO A 35 12.39 4.59 11.97
N ALA A 36 11.66 4.02 12.93
CA ALA A 36 10.65 4.73 13.73
C ALA A 36 11.22 5.94 14.50
N ALA A 37 12.49 5.88 14.91
CA ALA A 37 13.17 6.96 15.61
C ALA A 37 13.43 8.20 14.73
N LEU A 38 13.57 8.01 13.42
CA LEU A 38 13.72 9.07 12.43
C LEU A 38 13.23 8.56 11.07
N PRO A 39 11.92 8.63 10.79
CA PRO A 39 11.36 8.00 9.60
C PRO A 39 11.86 8.71 8.33
N VAL A 40 12.54 7.95 7.47
CA VAL A 40 13.12 8.44 6.21
C VAL A 40 12.78 7.57 5.00
N ALA A 41 12.26 6.36 5.24
CA ALA A 41 11.86 5.43 4.19
C ALA A 41 10.45 4.88 4.43
N ARG A 42 9.70 4.66 3.36
CA ARG A 42 8.45 3.88 3.36
C ARG A 42 8.75 2.51 2.79
N ILE A 43 9.06 1.55 3.64
CA ILE A 43 9.28 0.14 3.24
C ILE A 43 8.10 -0.78 3.60
N ASP A 44 7.23 -0.32 4.50
CA ASP A 44 5.92 -0.92 4.76
C ASP A 44 4.91 -0.44 3.74
N GLN A 45 4.39 -1.36 2.92
CA GLN A 45 3.47 -1.04 1.83
C GLN A 45 2.06 -1.56 2.08
N VAL A 46 1.08 -0.88 1.48
CA VAL A 46 -0.29 -1.39 1.31
C VAL A 46 -0.65 -1.25 -0.15
N LEU A 47 -0.82 -2.38 -0.83
CA LEU A 47 -1.10 -2.49 -2.26
C LEU A 47 -2.40 -3.26 -2.49
N ALA A 48 -3.12 -2.98 -3.57
CA ALA A 48 -4.41 -3.62 -3.82
C ALA A 48 -4.63 -4.02 -5.29
N ARG A 49 -5.34 -5.13 -5.51
CA ARG A 49 -5.85 -5.56 -6.82
C ARG A 49 -7.36 -5.47 -6.83
N SER A 50 -7.93 -4.87 -7.88
CA SER A 50 -9.38 -4.65 -8.03
C SER A 50 -9.98 -3.85 -6.85
N ALA A 51 -9.19 -2.94 -6.31
CA ALA A 51 -9.54 -1.99 -5.25
C ALA A 51 -8.55 -0.83 -5.28
N GLY A 52 -8.98 0.35 -4.82
CA GLY A 52 -8.14 1.55 -4.72
C GLY A 52 -7.53 1.73 -3.34
N VAL A 53 -6.30 2.27 -3.29
CA VAL A 53 -5.66 2.72 -2.04
C VAL A 53 -5.61 4.24 -2.04
N SER A 54 -6.72 4.87 -1.64
CA SER A 54 -6.92 6.32 -1.80
C SER A 54 -6.04 7.21 -0.92
N HIS A 55 -5.55 6.69 0.22
CA HIS A 55 -4.72 7.45 1.15
C HIS A 55 -3.92 6.52 2.06
N ILE A 56 -2.68 6.90 2.38
CA ILE A 56 -1.80 6.19 3.31
C ILE A 56 -1.18 7.17 4.33
N ARG A 57 -0.97 6.70 5.57
CA ARG A 57 -0.30 7.47 6.64
C ARG A 57 0.30 6.53 7.68
N THR A 58 1.26 7.02 8.44
CA THR A 58 1.72 6.33 9.65
C THR A 58 0.83 6.59 10.86
N LEU A 59 0.98 5.73 11.86
CA LEU A 59 0.41 5.83 13.19
C LEU A 59 1.54 6.06 14.22
N PRO A 60 1.23 6.50 15.45
CA PRO A 60 2.22 6.63 16.51
C PRO A 60 3.00 5.32 16.75
N ALA A 61 4.25 5.47 17.17
CA ALA A 61 5.13 4.34 17.46
C ALA A 61 4.56 3.43 18.57
N THR A 62 4.76 2.12 18.40
CA THR A 62 4.26 1.08 19.33
C THR A 62 5.38 0.35 20.08
N GLY A 63 6.64 0.76 19.89
CA GLY A 63 7.83 0.09 20.43
C GLY A 63 8.59 -0.77 19.41
N SER A 64 8.04 -0.95 18.20
CA SER A 64 8.79 -1.44 17.04
C SER A 64 9.71 -0.34 16.47
N ASP A 65 10.74 -0.76 15.76
CA ASP A 65 11.57 0.06 14.88
C ASP A 65 10.86 0.49 13.59
N HIS A 66 9.63 0.05 13.36
CA HIS A 66 8.72 0.55 12.32
C HIS A 66 7.54 1.31 12.93
N LEU A 67 7.11 2.38 12.26
CA LEU A 67 5.81 3.00 12.53
C LEU A 67 4.71 2.19 11.84
N PRO A 68 3.59 1.88 12.52
CA PRO A 68 2.49 1.18 11.87
C PRO A 68 1.89 2.02 10.74
N VAL A 69 1.48 1.36 9.65
CA VAL A 69 0.89 2.01 8.48
C VAL A 69 -0.62 1.77 8.44
N ALA A 70 -1.38 2.84 8.22
CA ALA A 70 -2.82 2.80 7.97
C ALA A 70 -3.13 3.29 6.55
N ALA A 71 -4.00 2.58 5.85
CA ALA A 71 -4.44 2.94 4.51
C ALA A 71 -5.97 2.95 4.41
N ARG A 72 -6.51 3.87 3.60
CA ARG A 72 -7.91 3.89 3.22
C ARG A 72 -8.08 3.15 1.91
N VAL A 73 -8.68 1.96 1.98
CA VAL A 73 -8.96 1.11 0.82
C VAL A 73 -10.41 1.29 0.39
N THR A 74 -10.64 1.53 -0.90
CA THR A 74 -11.97 1.52 -1.52
C THR A 74 -12.11 0.23 -2.33
N LEU A 75 -13.07 -0.59 -1.94
CA LEU A 75 -13.41 -1.78 -2.73
C LEU A 75 -14.31 -1.33 -3.86
N ASP A 76 -13.90 -1.58 -5.10
CA ASP A 76 -14.82 -1.39 -6.22
C ASP A 76 -15.99 -2.36 -6.03
N PRO A 77 -17.24 -1.95 -6.32
CA PRO A 77 -18.31 -2.91 -6.45
C PRO A 77 -17.86 -3.94 -7.49
N LEU A 78 -17.93 -5.23 -7.13
CA LEU A 78 -17.82 -6.28 -8.15
C LEU A 78 -18.75 -5.88 -9.30
N PRO A 79 -18.30 -5.89 -10.56
CA PRO A 79 -19.25 -5.77 -11.66
C PRO A 79 -20.33 -6.82 -11.42
N PRO A 80 -21.63 -6.48 -11.57
CA PRO A 80 -22.70 -7.44 -11.36
C PRO A 80 -22.36 -8.66 -12.20
N SER A 81 -22.33 -9.83 -11.55
CA SER A 81 -22.01 -11.11 -12.16
C SER A 81 -23.02 -11.38 -13.28
N GLY A 82 -22.67 -10.97 -14.51
CA GLY A 82 -23.51 -11.19 -15.68
C GLY A 82 -23.50 -10.07 -16.73
N ARG A 83 -22.37 -9.86 -17.41
CA ARG A 83 -22.33 -9.78 -18.88
C ARG A 83 -20.89 -9.68 -19.38
N LEU A 84 -20.50 -10.61 -20.25
CA LEU A 84 -19.46 -10.31 -21.25
C LEU A 84 -20.01 -9.20 -22.15
N ALA A 85 -19.21 -8.16 -22.36
CA ALA A 85 -19.47 -7.15 -23.39
C ALA A 85 -19.39 -7.81 -24.78
N PRO A 86 -20.13 -7.29 -25.78
CA PRO A 86 -20.39 -7.94 -27.08
C PRO A 86 -19.14 -8.23 -27.90
#